data_AF-A0A2G4SPD5-F1
#
_entry.id   AF-A0A2G4SPD5-F1
#
_cell.length_a   1.000
_cell.length_b   1.000
_cell.length_c   1.000
_cell.angle_alpha   90.00
_cell.angle_beta   90.00
_cell.angle_gamma   90.00
#
_symmetry.space_group_name_H-M   'P 1'
#
loop_
_entity.id
_entity.type
_entity.pdbx_description
1 polymer ?
#
loop_
_entity_poly.entity_id
_entity_poly.type
_entity_poly.pdbx_seq_one_letter_code
_entity_poly.pdbx_strand_id
1 'polypeptide(L)'
;MGSTTCFSFFAMKLFAIASSAILALAVSTELVAAECSKMYGQCGGKDWKGPTCCEAGSHCVSSPGNPWYSQCLPDSGSSNSSNNGKKPTTITTKHKHTTTASQKPKHTTSSNKGSNYSVIPGGISGTNAASTQYWDCCKASCSWPGRGPVTAPVNSCAKNGVTLMGNNVLSACNGGTSYMCNNNQPWVVNDKLAYGFSATVIRGKNESDLCCACFELTFTNTPIAGKKMIVQVTNTGSYPMSESAHFDLQMPGGGVGEFNACTSQWNAPPDGWGRRWGGTTDVSQCSQLPSVLQPGCRFRYGWFQNANNPTLAYKQVTCPKELVARTGCQRK
;
A
#
# COMPACT_ATOMS: atom_id res chain seq x y z
N MET A 1 17.60 -78.39 18.40
CA MET A 1 16.38 -77.73 17.88
C MET A 1 16.71 -76.25 17.82
N GLY A 2 17.11 -75.60 16.74
CA GLY A 2 16.88 -75.72 15.30
C GLY A 2 16.96 -74.27 14.82
N SER A 3 18.06 -73.88 14.19
CA SER A 3 18.16 -73.58 12.74
C SER A 3 17.92 -72.07 12.48
N THR A 4 18.68 -71.30 11.69
CA THR A 4 19.64 -71.60 10.62
C THR A 4 20.50 -70.35 10.37
N THR A 5 21.81 -70.53 10.23
CA THR A 5 22.75 -69.61 9.55
C THR A 5 22.82 -69.95 8.06
N CYS A 6 22.95 -68.97 7.16
CA CYS A 6 23.72 -69.17 5.93
C CYS A 6 24.16 -67.84 5.30
N PHE A 7 25.45 -67.78 4.99
CA PHE A 7 26.17 -66.73 4.27
C PHE A 7 26.57 -67.28 2.89
N SER A 8 26.84 -66.35 1.96
CA SER A 8 27.73 -66.49 0.79
C SER A 8 27.10 -66.96 -0.53
N PHE A 9 27.16 -66.14 -1.60
CA PHE A 9 28.23 -66.19 -2.60
C PHE A 9 28.03 -65.16 -3.74
N PHE A 10 29.17 -64.69 -4.25
CA PHE A 10 29.43 -63.84 -5.40
C PHE A 10 28.68 -64.24 -6.70
N ALA A 11 28.21 -63.25 -7.46
CA ALA A 11 28.27 -63.28 -8.92
C ALA A 11 28.22 -61.85 -9.50
N MET A 12 29.41 -61.32 -9.78
CA MET A 12 29.63 -60.15 -10.62
C MET A 12 29.44 -60.57 -12.09
N LYS A 13 28.50 -59.96 -12.81
CA LYS A 13 28.46 -59.99 -14.27
C LYS A 13 28.45 -58.57 -14.80
N LEU A 14 29.51 -58.26 -15.53
CA LEU A 14 29.79 -57.01 -16.22
C LEU A 14 29.62 -57.24 -17.73
N PHE A 15 29.26 -56.15 -18.42
CA PHE A 15 29.23 -55.89 -19.88
C PHE A 15 28.02 -56.36 -20.69
N ALA A 16 27.19 -55.40 -21.13
CA ALA A 16 27.17 -54.96 -22.52
C ALA A 16 26.43 -53.60 -22.68
N ILE A 17 27.00 -52.76 -23.53
CA ILE A 17 26.68 -51.35 -23.81
C ILE A 17 25.70 -51.31 -24.99
N ALA A 18 24.70 -50.41 -24.96
CA ALA A 18 24.19 -49.60 -26.08
C ALA A 18 22.67 -49.32 -26.00
N SER A 19 22.31 -48.10 -25.59
CA SER A 19 21.40 -47.22 -26.34
C SER A 19 21.07 -46.01 -25.48
N SER A 20 21.76 -44.90 -25.76
CA SER A 20 21.45 -43.58 -25.24
C SER A 20 20.11 -43.11 -25.80
N ALA A 21 19.02 -43.40 -25.10
CA ALA A 21 17.77 -42.65 -25.27
C ALA A 21 17.90 -41.36 -24.44
N ILE A 22 18.24 -40.26 -25.10
CA ILE A 22 18.11 -38.92 -24.54
C ILE A 22 16.61 -38.68 -24.35
N LEU A 23 16.11 -38.91 -23.14
CA LEU A 23 14.77 -38.50 -22.76
C LEU A 23 14.80 -36.98 -22.57
N ALA A 24 14.50 -36.25 -23.64
CA ALA A 24 14.28 -34.81 -23.55
C ALA A 24 13.05 -34.59 -22.66
N LEU A 25 13.29 -34.18 -21.41
CA LEU A 25 12.25 -33.62 -20.54
C LEU A 25 11.73 -32.35 -21.21
N ALA A 26 10.58 -32.46 -21.84
CA ALA A 26 9.81 -31.31 -22.28
C ALA A 26 9.48 -30.48 -21.03
N VAL A 27 10.18 -29.36 -20.87
CA VAL A 27 9.79 -28.33 -19.90
C VAL A 27 8.52 -27.71 -20.44
N SER A 28 7.38 -28.22 -19.99
CA SER A 28 6.08 -27.58 -20.19
C SER A 28 6.12 -26.23 -19.48
N THR A 29 6.46 -25.17 -20.20
CA THR A 29 6.17 -23.82 -19.74
C THR A 29 4.66 -23.67 -19.78
N GLU A 30 4.00 -23.86 -18.64
CA GLU A 30 2.61 -23.45 -18.48
C GLU A 30 2.55 -21.94 -18.71
N LEU A 31 2.07 -21.56 -19.89
CA LEU A 31 1.70 -20.19 -20.19
C LEU A 31 0.43 -19.91 -19.40
N VAL A 32 0.56 -19.60 -18.11
CA VAL A 32 -0.53 -19.01 -17.34
C VAL A 32 -0.83 -17.70 -18.06
N ALA A 33 -1.96 -17.65 -18.77
CA ALA A 33 -2.48 -16.38 -19.29
C ALA A 33 -2.62 -15.47 -18.07
N ALA A 34 -1.73 -14.47 -17.96
CA ALA A 34 -1.73 -13.56 -16.83
C ALA A 34 -3.04 -12.77 -16.90
N GLU A 35 -4.00 -13.12 -16.03
CA GLU A 35 -5.24 -12.36 -15.87
C GLU A 35 -4.88 -10.91 -15.59
N CYS A 36 -5.58 -9.96 -16.21
CA CYS A 36 -5.28 -8.56 -15.99
C CYS A 36 -5.43 -8.18 -14.52
N SER A 37 -4.60 -7.23 -14.09
CA SER A 37 -4.65 -6.73 -12.72
C SER A 37 -6.00 -6.08 -12.44
N LYS A 38 -6.57 -6.43 -11.28
CA LYS A 38 -7.79 -5.78 -10.78
C LYS A 38 -7.59 -4.28 -10.62
N MET A 39 -8.67 -3.51 -10.62
CA MET A 39 -8.62 -2.08 -10.35
C MET A 39 -7.89 -1.81 -9.03
N TYR A 40 -7.02 -0.81 -9.02
CA TYR A 40 -6.06 -0.49 -7.95
C TYR A 40 -4.94 -1.52 -7.71
N GLY A 41 -4.88 -2.59 -8.48
CA GLY A 41 -3.78 -3.56 -8.49
C GLY A 41 -2.53 -3.03 -9.19
N GLN A 42 -1.38 -3.65 -8.92
CA GLN A 42 -0.13 -3.34 -9.63
C GLN A 42 -0.19 -3.86 -11.07
N CYS A 43 0.18 -3.03 -12.04
CA CYS A 43 0.19 -3.38 -13.47
C CYS A 43 1.55 -3.12 -14.14
N GLY A 44 2.57 -2.79 -13.37
CA GLY A 44 3.88 -2.43 -13.90
C GLY A 44 4.84 -1.92 -12.84
N GLY A 45 6.00 -1.47 -13.30
CA GLY A 45 7.09 -0.97 -12.49
C GLY A 45 8.37 -1.79 -12.65
N LYS A 46 9.49 -1.20 -12.22
CA LYS A 46 10.81 -1.84 -12.22
C LYS A 46 10.75 -3.17 -11.44
N ASP A 47 11.24 -4.22 -12.10
CA ASP A 47 11.29 -5.60 -11.59
C ASP A 47 9.93 -6.31 -11.40
N TRP A 48 8.81 -5.73 -11.88
CA TRP A 48 7.49 -6.37 -11.85
C TRP A 48 7.42 -7.58 -12.78
N LYS A 49 6.87 -8.71 -12.27
CA LYS A 49 6.71 -9.98 -13.01
C LYS A 49 5.25 -10.40 -13.19
N GLY A 50 4.31 -9.61 -12.69
CA GLY A 50 2.88 -9.90 -12.80
C GLY A 50 2.24 -9.29 -14.05
N PRO A 51 0.90 -9.17 -14.07
CA PRO A 51 0.17 -8.69 -15.24
C PRO A 51 0.55 -7.25 -15.62
N THR A 52 0.58 -6.97 -16.92
CA THR A 52 0.84 -5.63 -17.47
C THR A 52 -0.41 -4.96 -18.06
N CYS A 53 -1.54 -5.67 -18.03
CA CYS A 53 -2.85 -5.15 -18.39
C CYS A 53 -3.71 -4.93 -17.13
N CYS A 54 -4.75 -4.12 -17.28
CA CYS A 54 -5.73 -3.83 -16.24
C CYS A 54 -7.11 -4.35 -16.65
N GLU A 55 -7.95 -4.70 -15.68
CA GLU A 55 -9.33 -5.10 -15.95
C GLU A 55 -10.10 -3.97 -16.66
N ALA A 56 -11.14 -4.34 -17.42
CA ALA A 56 -11.91 -3.40 -18.22
C ALA A 56 -12.44 -2.22 -17.38
N GLY A 57 -12.33 -1.00 -17.93
CA GLY A 57 -12.66 0.24 -17.23
C GLY A 57 -11.51 0.83 -16.40
N SER A 58 -10.30 0.30 -16.54
CA SER A 58 -9.09 0.85 -15.93
C SER A 58 -7.88 0.74 -16.87
N HIS A 59 -6.91 1.65 -16.70
CA HIS A 59 -5.64 1.63 -17.43
C HIS A 59 -4.45 1.69 -16.47
N CYS A 60 -3.32 1.17 -16.94
CA CYS A 60 -2.11 1.13 -16.14
C CYS A 60 -1.43 2.49 -16.11
N VAL A 61 -1.30 3.08 -14.93
CA VAL A 61 -0.68 4.39 -14.72
C VAL A 61 0.61 4.23 -13.93
N SER A 62 1.73 4.72 -14.48
CA SER A 62 3.01 4.76 -13.77
C SER A 62 2.96 5.68 -12.56
N SER A 63 3.49 5.24 -11.42
CA SER A 63 3.47 6.00 -10.17
C SER A 63 4.58 7.08 -10.18
N PRO A 64 4.24 8.37 -10.08
CA PRO A 64 5.24 9.44 -10.04
C PRO A 64 6.19 9.27 -8.85
N GLY A 65 7.50 9.40 -9.06
CA GLY A 65 8.49 9.24 -7.98
C GLY A 65 8.60 7.84 -7.35
N ASN A 66 7.92 6.83 -7.90
CA ASN A 66 8.06 5.43 -7.51
C ASN A 66 8.25 4.54 -8.76
N PRO A 67 9.50 4.39 -9.27
CA PRO A 67 9.76 3.68 -10.52
C PRO A 67 9.43 2.18 -10.46
N TRP A 68 9.19 1.64 -9.27
CA TRP A 68 8.85 0.24 -9.03
C TRP A 68 7.36 -0.05 -9.04
N TYR A 69 6.51 0.96 -9.23
CA TYR A 69 5.06 0.79 -9.15
C TYR A 69 4.33 1.46 -10.30
N SER A 70 3.40 0.73 -10.89
CA SER A 70 2.35 1.26 -11.75
C SER A 70 1.04 0.63 -11.31
N GLN A 71 -0.06 1.39 -11.28
CA GLN A 71 -1.34 0.95 -10.73
C GLN A 71 -2.45 1.05 -11.76
N CYS A 72 -3.35 0.07 -11.78
CA CYS A 72 -4.60 0.17 -12.52
C CYS A 72 -5.48 1.23 -11.88
N LEU A 73 -5.73 2.33 -12.60
CA LEU A 73 -6.61 3.40 -12.15
C LEU A 73 -7.85 3.44 -13.05
N PRO A 74 -9.04 3.80 -12.50
CA PRO A 74 -10.24 3.90 -13.29
C PRO A 74 -10.06 4.85 -14.48
N ASP A 75 -10.60 4.49 -15.63
CA ASP A 75 -10.72 5.40 -16.76
C ASP A 75 -11.60 6.56 -16.31
N SER A 76 -11.04 7.77 -16.23
CA SER A 76 -11.79 8.96 -15.86
C SER A 76 -12.91 9.13 -16.89
N GLY A 77 -14.15 8.85 -16.51
CA GLY A 77 -15.27 8.69 -17.43
C GLY A 77 -15.42 9.83 -18.43
N SER A 78 -14.85 9.66 -19.62
CA SER A 78 -15.32 10.30 -20.84
C SER A 78 -16.15 9.26 -21.59
N SER A 79 -17.45 9.51 -21.59
CA SER A 79 -18.44 8.88 -22.46
C SER A 79 -17.91 8.58 -23.87
N ASN A 80 -18.13 7.34 -24.32
CA ASN A 80 -18.21 6.86 -25.70
C ASN A 80 -17.60 7.75 -26.81
N SER A 81 -16.48 7.29 -27.39
CA SER A 81 -16.47 6.96 -28.82
C SER A 81 -15.29 6.07 -29.18
N SER A 82 -15.63 4.95 -29.81
CA SER A 82 -14.77 4.16 -30.67
C SER A 82 -14.05 5.08 -31.66
N ASN A 83 -12.72 4.99 -31.74
CA ASN A 83 -12.05 4.82 -33.04
C ASN A 83 -10.54 4.55 -32.94
N ASN A 84 -10.12 3.80 -33.96
CA ASN A 84 -8.83 3.16 -34.22
C ASN A 84 -7.56 4.02 -34.06
N GLY A 85 -6.46 3.30 -33.86
CA GLY A 85 -5.12 3.79 -33.59
C GLY A 85 -4.54 4.80 -34.58
N LYS A 86 -3.74 5.72 -34.03
CA LYS A 86 -2.46 6.11 -34.64
C LYS A 86 -1.50 6.72 -33.62
N LYS A 87 -0.27 6.23 -33.68
CA LYS A 87 0.97 6.62 -33.00
C LYS A 87 1.17 8.14 -32.88
N PRO A 88 1.58 8.71 -31.73
CA PRO A 88 1.89 10.14 -31.62
C PRO A 88 3.24 10.45 -32.27
N THR A 89 3.24 11.48 -33.12
CA THR A 89 4.43 12.06 -33.75
C THR A 89 4.80 13.33 -33.00
N THR A 90 6.07 13.45 -32.62
CA THR A 90 6.70 14.58 -31.95
C THR A 90 6.63 15.84 -32.80
N ILE A 91 6.11 16.95 -32.24
CA ILE A 91 6.30 18.29 -32.80
C ILE A 91 6.86 19.22 -31.72
N THR A 92 8.07 19.68 -32.00
CA THR A 92 8.84 20.68 -31.28
C THR A 92 8.42 22.07 -31.74
N THR A 93 8.11 22.99 -30.80
CA THR A 93 8.13 24.43 -31.08
C THR A 93 8.76 25.20 -29.93
N LYS A 94 9.81 25.95 -30.28
CA LYS A 94 10.53 26.95 -29.47
C LYS A 94 9.75 28.27 -29.49
N HIS A 95 9.73 29.01 -28.38
CA HIS A 95 9.68 30.48 -28.25
C HIS A 95 9.56 30.83 -26.76
N LYS A 96 10.00 31.94 -26.19
CA LYS A 96 10.99 33.00 -26.43
C LYS A 96 10.95 33.80 -25.11
N HIS A 97 12.11 34.16 -24.58
CA HIS A 97 12.27 34.99 -23.39
C HIS A 97 11.73 36.41 -23.61
N THR A 98 10.90 36.92 -22.69
CA THR A 98 10.78 38.36 -22.36
C THR A 98 10.36 38.55 -20.89
N THR A 99 10.87 39.62 -20.29
CA THR A 99 11.04 39.93 -18.86
C THR A 99 9.86 40.64 -18.16
N THR A 100 9.70 40.28 -16.88
CA THR A 100 9.38 41.04 -15.63
C THR A 100 8.43 42.26 -15.62
N ALA A 101 7.37 42.17 -14.81
CA ALA A 101 6.84 43.30 -14.02
C ALA A 101 6.23 42.79 -12.69
N SER A 102 6.49 43.56 -11.63
CA SER A 102 6.22 43.28 -10.21
C SER A 102 4.83 43.74 -9.78
N GLN A 103 4.05 42.89 -9.09
CA GLN A 103 2.87 43.29 -8.30
C GLN A 103 2.72 42.45 -7.01
N LYS A 104 2.45 43.16 -5.89
CA LYS A 104 2.33 42.73 -4.47
C LYS A 104 0.94 42.06 -4.19
N PRO A 105 0.75 41.21 -3.16
CA PRO A 105 -0.13 40.06 -3.24
C PRO A 105 -1.59 40.37 -2.86
N LYS A 106 -2.52 39.89 -3.69
CA LYS A 106 -3.96 39.88 -3.40
C LYS A 106 -4.35 38.47 -2.96
N HIS A 107 -4.77 38.36 -1.70
CA HIS A 107 -5.31 37.16 -1.06
C HIS A 107 -6.44 36.59 -1.93
N THR A 108 -6.12 35.55 -2.69
CA THR A 108 -7.08 34.81 -3.51
C THR A 108 -7.13 33.39 -2.97
N THR A 109 -8.28 33.03 -2.44
CA THR A 109 -8.67 31.67 -2.10
C THR A 109 -8.55 30.82 -3.36
N SER A 110 -7.40 30.13 -3.48
CA SER A 110 -7.13 29.20 -4.57
C SER A 110 -8.06 27.99 -4.41
N SER A 111 -9.19 28.03 -5.10
CA SER A 111 -10.00 26.84 -5.35
C SER A 111 -9.19 25.91 -6.23
N ASN A 112 -8.62 24.85 -5.63
CA ASN A 112 -8.00 23.75 -6.36
C ASN A 112 -9.08 23.03 -7.17
N LYS A 113 -9.27 23.49 -8.41
CA LYS A 113 -10.01 22.78 -9.45
C LYS A 113 -9.14 21.59 -9.90
N GLY A 114 -9.03 20.58 -9.05
CA GLY A 114 -8.16 19.41 -9.28
C GLY A 114 -7.93 18.47 -8.10
N SER A 115 -8.42 18.76 -6.89
CA SER A 115 -8.34 17.83 -5.75
C SER A 115 -9.70 17.16 -5.52
N ASN A 116 -9.76 15.82 -5.52
CA ASN A 116 -10.96 15.01 -5.24
C ASN A 116 -11.42 15.05 -3.76
N TYR A 117 -11.02 16.10 -3.03
CA TYR A 117 -11.34 16.34 -1.63
C TYR A 117 -11.41 17.85 -1.36
N SER A 118 -12.07 18.21 -0.26
CA SER A 118 -12.24 19.58 0.23
C SER A 118 -11.99 19.65 1.73
N VAL A 119 -11.45 20.78 2.20
CA VAL A 119 -11.30 21.03 3.64
C VAL A 119 -12.69 21.16 4.27
N ILE A 120 -12.89 20.53 5.44
CA ILE A 120 -14.13 20.66 6.20
C ILE A 120 -14.02 21.94 7.05
N PRO A 121 -14.87 22.96 6.82
CA PRO A 121 -14.88 24.17 7.66
C PRO A 121 -15.14 23.83 9.12
N GLY A 122 -14.32 24.36 10.04
CA GLY A 122 -14.41 24.02 11.47
C GLY A 122 -14.01 22.57 11.81
N GLY A 123 -13.51 21.80 10.84
CA GLY A 123 -13.05 20.44 11.04
C GLY A 123 -11.81 20.36 11.94
N ILE A 124 -11.54 19.16 12.44
CA ILE A 124 -10.41 18.89 13.34
C ILE A 124 -9.10 19.28 12.64
N SER A 125 -8.28 20.11 13.27
CA SER A 125 -7.02 20.57 12.70
C SER A 125 -5.99 20.88 13.79
N GLY A 126 -4.72 20.91 13.41
CA GLY A 126 -3.63 21.21 14.32
C GLY A 126 -2.29 21.30 13.61
N THR A 127 -1.27 21.65 14.38
CA THR A 127 0.13 21.75 13.94
C THR A 127 1.02 20.98 14.89
N ASN A 128 2.27 20.74 14.48
CA ASN A 128 3.28 20.04 15.29
C ASN A 128 2.83 18.65 15.76
N ALA A 129 2.07 17.93 14.93
CA ALA A 129 1.80 16.51 15.16
C ALA A 129 3.04 15.71 14.74
N ALA A 130 3.38 14.63 15.44
CA ALA A 130 4.36 13.69 14.91
C ALA A 130 3.70 12.58 14.09
N SER A 131 4.57 11.87 13.40
CA SER A 131 4.21 10.66 12.69
C SER A 131 5.25 9.58 12.92
N THR A 132 4.79 8.35 12.81
CA THR A 132 5.64 7.15 12.66
C THR A 132 5.15 6.38 11.44
N GLN A 133 5.66 5.18 11.26
CA GLN A 133 5.25 4.26 10.21
C GLN A 133 5.14 2.86 10.80
N TYR A 134 4.15 2.10 10.33
CA TYR A 134 3.93 0.73 10.79
C TYR A 134 3.22 -0.13 9.74
N TRP A 135 3.33 -1.45 9.93
CA TRP A 135 2.49 -2.45 9.30
C TRP A 135 2.57 -3.75 10.09
N ASP A 136 1.57 -3.98 10.94
CA ASP A 136 1.51 -5.13 11.87
C ASP A 136 0.62 -6.28 11.36
N CYS A 137 -0.02 -6.06 10.20
CA CYS A 137 -0.99 -6.96 9.57
C CYS A 137 -2.30 -7.19 10.36
N CYS A 138 -2.48 -6.53 11.51
CA CYS A 138 -3.66 -6.71 12.35
C CYS A 138 -4.92 -6.21 11.64
N LYS A 139 -6.08 -6.77 12.00
CA LYS A 139 -7.36 -6.12 11.72
C LYS A 139 -7.38 -4.75 12.40
N ALA A 140 -7.69 -3.71 11.63
CA ALA A 140 -7.75 -2.33 12.12
C ALA A 140 -8.90 -2.12 13.11
N SER A 141 -8.76 -1.23 14.10
CA SER A 141 -9.79 -0.98 15.10
C SER A 141 -11.10 -0.43 14.49
N CYS A 142 -11.03 0.43 13.46
CA CYS A 142 -12.22 0.92 12.76
C CYS A 142 -12.91 -0.14 11.88
N SER A 143 -12.39 -1.37 11.83
CA SER A 143 -13.02 -2.52 11.17
C SER A 143 -14.07 -3.21 12.05
N TRP A 144 -14.23 -2.76 13.30
CA TRP A 144 -15.27 -3.24 14.19
C TRP A 144 -16.56 -2.40 14.04
N PRO A 145 -17.75 -3.01 14.17
CA PRO A 145 -18.99 -2.26 14.25
C PRO A 145 -19.00 -1.28 15.44
N GLY A 146 -19.75 -0.18 15.30
CA GLY A 146 -19.99 0.77 16.39
C GLY A 146 -18.81 1.68 16.75
N ARG A 147 -17.70 1.67 15.98
CA ARG A 147 -16.53 2.51 16.26
C ARG A 147 -16.62 3.95 15.74
N GLY A 148 -17.73 4.33 15.13
CA GLY A 148 -18.00 5.70 14.68
C GLY A 148 -19.28 5.78 13.85
N PRO A 149 -19.77 7.00 13.56
CA PRO A 149 -20.94 7.21 12.71
C PRO A 149 -20.55 7.01 11.23
N VAL A 150 -20.46 5.74 10.81
CA VAL A 150 -19.99 5.35 9.47
C VAL A 150 -21.03 4.54 8.71
N THR A 151 -20.95 4.55 7.38
CA THR A 151 -21.80 3.75 6.48
C THR A 151 -21.58 2.25 6.66
N ALA A 152 -20.32 1.83 6.79
CA ALA A 152 -19.87 0.50 7.17
C ALA A 152 -18.49 0.62 7.86
N PRO A 153 -18.08 -0.33 8.72
CA PRO A 153 -16.71 -0.42 9.23
C PRO A 153 -15.67 -0.56 8.11
N VAL A 154 -14.41 -0.30 8.43
CA VAL A 154 -13.29 -0.57 7.52
C VAL A 154 -13.26 -2.07 7.18
N ASN A 155 -13.10 -2.37 5.90
CA ASN A 155 -12.91 -3.72 5.39
C ASN A 155 -11.69 -4.38 6.03
N SER A 156 -11.87 -5.63 6.43
CA SER A 156 -10.79 -6.51 6.86
C SER A 156 -10.73 -7.72 5.94
N CYS A 157 -9.57 -8.36 5.84
CA CYS A 157 -9.33 -9.40 4.86
C CYS A 157 -8.89 -10.71 5.49
N ALA A 158 -9.11 -11.80 4.76
CA ALA A 158 -8.56 -13.11 5.07
C ALA A 158 -7.03 -13.09 4.92
N LYS A 159 -6.38 -14.24 5.20
CA LYS A 159 -4.92 -14.38 5.11
C LYS A 159 -4.33 -13.92 3.78
N ASN A 160 -5.02 -14.13 2.65
CA ASN A 160 -4.59 -13.66 1.33
C ASN A 160 -4.58 -12.12 1.16
N GLY A 161 -5.13 -11.38 2.12
CA GLY A 161 -5.20 -9.90 2.11
C GLY A 161 -6.17 -9.32 1.08
N VAL A 162 -7.06 -10.13 0.49
CA VAL A 162 -8.01 -9.71 -0.57
C VAL A 162 -9.45 -10.09 -0.23
N THR A 163 -9.69 -11.34 0.21
CA THR A 163 -11.05 -11.81 0.49
C THR A 163 -11.61 -11.09 1.71
N LEU A 164 -12.69 -10.34 1.53
CA LEU A 164 -13.33 -9.60 2.61
C LEU A 164 -13.89 -10.54 3.68
N MET A 165 -13.64 -10.20 4.94
CA MET A 165 -14.13 -10.92 6.11
C MET A 165 -15.26 -10.15 6.77
N GLY A 166 -16.19 -10.87 7.42
CA GLY A 166 -17.24 -10.24 8.20
C GLY A 166 -16.67 -9.37 9.35
N ASN A 167 -17.34 -8.27 9.64
CA ASN A 167 -16.84 -7.27 10.62
C ASN A 167 -16.71 -7.79 12.05
N ASN A 168 -17.33 -8.92 12.39
CA ASN A 168 -17.23 -9.57 13.70
C ASN A 168 -16.14 -10.66 13.76
N VAL A 169 -15.45 -10.96 12.66
CA VAL A 169 -14.35 -11.92 12.66
C VAL A 169 -13.19 -11.36 13.47
N LEU A 170 -12.65 -12.18 14.38
CA LEU A 170 -11.59 -11.78 15.30
C LEU A 170 -10.28 -11.46 14.57
N SER A 171 -9.56 -10.46 15.07
CA SER A 171 -8.22 -10.09 14.57
C SER A 171 -7.23 -11.23 14.75
N ALA A 172 -6.37 -11.46 13.77
CA ALA A 172 -5.26 -12.40 13.91
C ALA A 172 -4.27 -12.01 15.03
N CYS A 173 -4.18 -10.72 15.37
CA CYS A 173 -3.41 -10.25 16.54
C CYS A 173 -4.03 -10.64 17.88
N ASN A 174 -5.26 -11.18 17.88
CA ASN A 174 -5.96 -11.69 19.06
C ASN A 174 -6.42 -13.14 18.86
N GLY A 175 -5.69 -13.94 18.06
CA GLY A 175 -5.99 -15.36 17.84
C GLY A 175 -7.09 -15.66 16.81
N GLY A 176 -7.54 -14.65 16.06
CA GLY A 176 -8.50 -14.80 14.98
C GLY A 176 -7.87 -15.00 13.59
N THR A 177 -8.64 -14.68 12.54
CA THR A 177 -8.26 -14.93 11.14
C THR A 177 -8.49 -13.72 10.22
N SER A 178 -8.82 -12.57 10.80
CA SER A 178 -8.99 -11.30 10.10
C SER A 178 -7.71 -10.44 10.19
N TYR A 179 -7.30 -9.89 9.05
CA TYR A 179 -6.07 -9.14 8.84
C TYR A 179 -6.36 -7.80 8.15
N MET A 180 -5.33 -6.94 8.08
CA MET A 180 -5.35 -5.77 7.20
C MET A 180 -5.44 -6.19 5.72
N CYS A 181 -6.23 -5.46 4.93
CA CYS A 181 -6.33 -5.68 3.49
C CYS A 181 -5.10 -5.11 2.75
N ASN A 182 -4.68 -5.81 1.69
CA ASN A 182 -3.53 -5.41 0.87
C ASN A 182 -3.74 -4.03 0.22
N ASN A 183 -4.98 -3.66 -0.07
CA ASN A 183 -5.29 -2.38 -0.71
C ASN A 183 -5.24 -1.17 0.25
N ASN A 184 -4.97 -1.38 1.55
CA ASN A 184 -4.76 -0.32 2.55
C ASN A 184 -3.29 0.15 2.64
N GLN A 185 -2.57 0.06 1.53
CA GLN A 185 -1.21 0.58 1.35
C GLN A 185 -1.24 2.05 0.87
N PRO A 186 -0.16 2.82 1.08
CA PRO A 186 -0.04 4.17 0.56
C PRO A 186 0.34 4.15 -0.92
N TRP A 187 -0.04 5.20 -1.66
CA TRP A 187 0.32 5.35 -3.06
C TRP A 187 0.50 6.82 -3.46
N VAL A 188 1.27 7.03 -4.53
CA VAL A 188 1.53 8.36 -5.06
C VAL A 188 0.41 8.79 -6.00
N VAL A 189 -0.11 10.00 -5.81
CA VAL A 189 -0.99 10.66 -6.77
C VAL A 189 -0.15 11.50 -7.73
N ASN A 190 0.78 12.30 -7.20
CA ASN A 190 1.80 13.04 -7.95
C ASN A 190 2.97 13.41 -7.04
N ASP A 191 3.98 14.11 -7.55
CA ASP A 191 5.21 14.43 -6.81
C ASP A 191 4.99 15.20 -5.49
N LYS A 192 3.84 15.88 -5.35
CA LYS A 192 3.46 16.67 -4.17
C LYS A 192 2.34 16.05 -3.33
N LEU A 193 1.64 15.04 -3.84
CA LEU A 193 0.46 14.45 -3.21
C LEU A 193 0.53 12.93 -3.20
N ALA A 194 0.32 12.34 -2.03
CA ALA A 194 0.09 10.91 -1.85
C ALA A 194 -1.22 10.65 -1.10
N TYR A 195 -1.78 9.46 -1.25
CA TYR A 195 -2.88 8.98 -0.42
C TYR A 195 -2.43 7.76 0.40
N GLY A 196 -3.11 7.51 1.51
CA GLY A 196 -2.87 6.31 2.31
C GLY A 196 -3.75 6.26 3.55
N PHE A 197 -3.25 5.60 4.59
CA PHE A 197 -4.04 5.27 5.77
C PHE A 197 -3.20 5.42 7.02
N SER A 198 -3.85 5.59 8.17
CA SER A 198 -3.14 5.74 9.43
C SER A 198 -3.88 5.13 10.62
N ALA A 199 -3.10 4.77 11.64
CA ALA A 199 -3.59 4.76 13.01
C ALA A 199 -3.41 6.17 13.60
N THR A 200 -4.44 6.72 14.24
CA THR A 200 -4.40 8.13 14.66
C THR A 200 -4.91 8.32 16.08
N VAL A 201 -4.23 9.20 16.81
CA VAL A 201 -4.68 9.73 18.10
C VAL A 201 -4.60 11.25 18.04
N ILE A 202 -5.67 11.92 18.49
CA ILE A 202 -5.71 13.39 18.60
C ILE A 202 -6.22 13.72 19.99
N ARG A 203 -5.53 14.62 20.70
CA ARG A 203 -5.88 15.01 22.06
C ARG A 203 -7.30 15.57 22.12
N GLY A 204 -8.10 15.03 23.05
CA GLY A 204 -9.50 15.42 23.23
C GLY A 204 -10.45 14.85 22.18
N LYS A 205 -10.02 13.86 21.38
CA LYS A 205 -10.86 13.12 20.44
C LYS A 205 -10.85 11.64 20.79
N ASN A 206 -11.98 11.00 20.57
CA ASN A 206 -12.16 9.57 20.77
C ASN A 206 -12.19 8.84 19.42
N GLU A 207 -12.11 7.51 19.45
CA GLU A 207 -12.18 6.66 18.25
C GLU A 207 -13.41 6.98 17.37
N SER A 208 -14.57 7.25 17.98
CA SER A 208 -15.80 7.63 17.26
C SER A 208 -15.69 8.92 16.46
N ASP A 209 -14.85 9.86 16.89
CA ASP A 209 -14.61 11.12 16.20
C ASP A 209 -13.71 10.93 14.97
N LEU A 210 -12.81 9.95 15.05
CA LEU A 210 -11.70 9.78 14.12
C LEU A 210 -11.92 8.66 13.11
N CYS A 211 -12.59 7.58 13.47
CA CYS A 211 -12.73 6.43 12.59
C CYS A 211 -13.31 6.83 11.23
N CYS A 212 -12.57 6.47 10.19
CA CYS A 212 -12.85 6.75 8.78
C CYS A 212 -12.89 8.23 8.40
N ALA A 213 -12.47 9.15 9.28
CA ALA A 213 -12.23 10.53 8.92
C ALA A 213 -10.98 10.61 8.04
N CYS A 214 -10.94 11.62 7.16
CA CYS A 214 -9.77 11.89 6.34
C CYS A 214 -9.11 13.19 6.74
N PHE A 215 -7.78 13.21 6.65
CA PHE A 215 -6.95 14.36 6.99
C PHE A 215 -5.97 14.65 5.86
N GLU A 216 -5.85 15.92 5.48
CA GLU A 216 -4.68 16.40 4.74
C GLU A 216 -3.55 16.63 5.74
N LEU A 217 -2.49 15.85 5.60
CA LEU A 217 -1.23 16.02 6.31
C LEU A 217 -0.31 16.86 5.42
N THR A 218 0.30 17.89 5.97
CA THR A 218 1.37 18.66 5.33
C THR A 218 2.63 18.50 6.15
N PHE A 219 3.63 17.82 5.61
CA PHE A 219 4.89 17.58 6.32
C PHE A 219 5.67 18.88 6.48
N THR A 220 6.25 19.10 7.66
CA THR A 220 6.88 20.36 8.04
C THR A 220 8.40 20.30 8.13
N ASN A 221 8.97 19.09 8.15
CA ASN A 221 10.42 18.87 8.21
C ASN A 221 10.83 17.65 7.36
N THR A 222 12.11 17.27 7.44
CA THR A 222 12.76 16.21 6.63
C THR A 222 12.78 16.53 5.11
N PRO A 223 13.34 15.66 4.25
CA PRO A 223 13.37 15.89 2.80
C PRO A 223 12.00 16.04 2.12
N ILE A 224 10.91 15.62 2.78
CA ILE A 224 9.55 15.70 2.23
C ILE A 224 8.75 16.92 2.73
N ALA A 225 9.40 17.87 3.40
CA ALA A 225 8.75 19.11 3.84
C ALA A 225 7.98 19.79 2.69
N GLY A 226 6.74 20.21 2.96
CA GLY A 226 5.82 20.81 1.99
C GLY A 226 5.04 19.82 1.13
N LYS A 227 5.43 18.53 1.09
CA LYS A 227 4.58 17.49 0.48
C LYS A 227 3.33 17.25 1.31
N LYS A 228 2.28 16.77 0.65
CA LYS A 228 0.99 16.49 1.26
C LYS A 228 0.61 15.03 1.14
N MET A 229 -0.01 14.49 2.18
CA MET A 229 -0.60 13.16 2.16
C MET A 229 -2.04 13.22 2.68
N ILE A 230 -3.00 12.70 1.92
CA ILE A 230 -4.36 12.51 2.45
C ILE A 230 -4.45 11.11 3.03
N VAL A 231 -4.74 11.03 4.33
CA VAL A 231 -4.90 9.74 5.00
C VAL A 231 -6.34 9.54 5.43
N GLN A 232 -6.84 8.32 5.30
CA GLN A 232 -8.03 7.89 6.02
C GLN A 232 -7.62 7.18 7.31
N VAL A 233 -8.22 7.56 8.43
CA VAL A 233 -7.98 6.92 9.73
C VAL A 233 -8.72 5.58 9.77
N THR A 234 -7.96 4.48 9.86
CA THR A 234 -8.52 3.13 9.91
C THR A 234 -8.30 2.44 11.26
N ASN A 235 -7.42 3.00 12.09
CA ASN A 235 -7.05 2.43 13.37
C ASN A 235 -6.84 3.53 14.42
N THR A 236 -6.86 3.16 15.69
CA THR A 236 -6.45 4.02 16.79
C THR A 236 -5.04 3.62 17.22
N GLY A 237 -4.13 4.60 17.31
CA GLY A 237 -2.77 4.36 17.82
C GLY A 237 -2.72 4.33 19.35
N SER A 238 -1.58 3.92 19.90
CA SER A 238 -1.33 3.91 21.35
C SER A 238 0.05 4.51 21.64
N TYR A 239 0.19 5.80 21.36
CA TYR A 239 1.46 6.54 21.54
C TYR A 239 1.34 7.57 22.66
N PRO A 240 2.43 7.80 23.43
CA PRO A 240 2.40 8.68 24.59
C PRO A 240 2.00 10.12 24.20
N MET A 241 0.96 10.62 24.88
CA MET A 241 0.25 11.89 24.67
C MET A 241 1.07 13.15 25.00
N SER A 242 2.40 13.11 24.82
CA SER A 242 3.23 14.32 24.91
C SER A 242 2.95 15.29 23.75
N GLU A 243 2.37 14.78 22.67
CA GLU A 243 1.99 15.54 21.48
C GLU A 243 0.49 15.85 21.42
N SER A 244 0.13 16.85 20.62
CA SER A 244 -1.28 17.21 20.40
C SER A 244 -2.01 16.20 19.50
N ALA A 245 -1.28 15.53 18.61
CA ALA A 245 -1.77 14.48 17.73
C ALA A 245 -0.61 13.63 17.21
N HIS A 246 -0.89 12.36 16.92
CA HIS A 246 0.05 11.42 16.34
C HIS A 246 -0.61 10.64 15.19
N PHE A 247 0.10 10.51 14.07
CA PHE A 247 -0.32 9.75 12.89
C PHE A 247 0.68 8.64 12.60
N ASP A 248 0.34 7.39 12.94
CA ASP A 248 1.14 6.22 12.57
C ASP A 248 0.75 5.77 11.17
N LEU A 249 1.61 6.03 10.19
CA LEU A 249 1.31 5.86 8.77
C LEU A 249 1.44 4.39 8.36
N GLN A 250 0.39 3.84 7.73
CA GLN A 250 0.44 2.46 7.27
C GLN A 250 1.36 2.34 6.06
N MET A 251 2.52 1.70 6.24
CA MET A 251 3.50 1.44 5.19
C MET A 251 4.09 0.04 5.40
N PRO A 252 3.83 -0.94 4.52
CA PRO A 252 4.44 -2.26 4.63
C PRO A 252 5.95 -2.19 4.80
N GLY A 253 6.49 -2.94 5.76
CA GLY A 253 7.91 -2.86 6.11
C GLY A 253 8.27 -1.62 6.95
N GLY A 254 7.29 -0.90 7.49
CA GLY A 254 7.47 0.18 8.47
C GLY A 254 7.76 -0.29 9.90
N GLY A 255 7.63 -1.60 10.15
CA GLY A 255 7.77 -2.20 11.48
C GLY A 255 6.43 -2.69 12.01
N VAL A 256 6.44 -3.83 12.69
CA VAL A 256 5.21 -4.43 13.24
C VAL A 256 4.84 -3.80 14.59
N GLY A 257 5.83 -3.24 15.30
CA GLY A 257 5.62 -2.62 16.60
C GLY A 257 5.22 -3.63 17.67
N GLU A 258 4.23 -3.28 18.48
CA GLU A 258 3.79 -4.09 19.61
C GLU A 258 3.23 -5.45 19.16
N PHE A 259 2.35 -5.42 18.16
CA PHE A 259 1.67 -6.60 17.63
C PHE A 259 2.36 -7.12 16.37
N ASN A 260 2.14 -8.39 16.04
CA ASN A 260 2.66 -8.98 14.80
C ASN A 260 1.75 -10.12 14.30
N ALA A 261 0.75 -9.77 13.48
CA ALA A 261 0.03 -10.76 12.68
C ALA A 261 0.73 -11.06 11.35
N CYS A 262 1.79 -10.34 10.99
CA CYS A 262 2.50 -10.60 9.73
C CYS A 262 3.20 -11.96 9.74
N THR A 263 3.61 -12.47 10.89
CA THR A 263 4.12 -13.85 11.04
C THR A 263 3.04 -14.86 10.63
N SER A 264 1.83 -14.76 11.17
CA SER A 264 0.75 -15.70 10.86
C SER A 264 0.15 -15.49 9.46
N GLN A 265 0.17 -14.26 8.94
CA GLN A 265 -0.36 -13.94 7.61
C GLN A 265 0.60 -14.31 6.48
N TRP A 266 1.87 -13.97 6.63
CA TRP A 266 2.84 -13.94 5.53
C TRP A 266 4.14 -14.66 5.84
N ASN A 267 4.20 -15.39 6.97
CA ASN A 267 5.43 -16.03 7.46
C ASN A 267 6.57 -15.01 7.64
N ALA A 268 6.24 -13.78 8.04
CA ALA A 268 7.25 -12.78 8.39
C ALA A 268 8.10 -13.26 9.60
N PRO A 269 9.33 -12.74 9.77
CA PRO A 269 10.12 -13.00 10.96
C PRO A 269 9.41 -12.55 12.26
N PRO A 270 9.85 -13.02 13.45
CA PRO A 270 9.25 -12.64 14.72
C PRO A 270 9.17 -11.12 14.99
N ASP A 271 10.13 -10.36 14.47
CA ASP A 271 10.18 -8.88 14.55
C ASP A 271 9.62 -8.19 13.29
N GLY A 272 8.98 -8.94 12.39
CA GLY A 272 8.55 -8.46 11.08
C GLY A 272 9.72 -8.34 10.08
N TRP A 273 9.49 -7.61 8.99
CA TRP A 273 10.54 -7.37 8.00
C TRP A 273 11.42 -6.19 8.43
N GLY A 274 12.63 -6.51 8.90
CA GLY A 274 13.59 -5.54 9.43
C GLY A 274 13.50 -5.41 10.95
N ARG A 275 13.59 -4.18 11.46
CA ARG A 275 13.49 -3.89 12.89
C ARG A 275 12.03 -3.95 13.34
N ARG A 276 11.78 -4.45 14.56
CA ARG A 276 10.42 -4.45 15.15
C ARG A 276 9.75 -3.07 15.09
N TRP A 277 10.51 -2.03 15.44
CA TRP A 277 10.10 -0.64 15.35
C TRP A 277 10.93 0.05 14.26
N GLY A 278 10.25 0.60 13.25
CA GLY A 278 10.89 1.25 12.10
C GLY A 278 11.18 0.33 10.90
N GLY A 279 11.05 -0.99 11.06
CA GLY A 279 11.01 -1.96 9.96
C GLY A 279 12.29 -2.02 9.12
N THR A 280 12.08 -2.15 7.81
CA THR A 280 13.16 -2.16 6.81
C THR A 280 14.03 -0.91 6.91
N THR A 281 15.32 -1.06 6.62
CA THR A 281 16.34 0.00 6.64
C THR A 281 16.85 0.35 5.25
N ASP A 282 16.61 -0.50 4.25
CA ASP A 282 17.02 -0.29 2.86
C ASP A 282 15.95 -0.76 1.87
N VAL A 283 15.83 -0.08 0.73
CA VAL A 283 14.83 -0.39 -0.32
C VAL A 283 14.94 -1.81 -0.87
N SER A 284 16.15 -2.40 -0.88
CA SER A 284 16.36 -3.78 -1.31
C SER A 284 15.61 -4.78 -0.43
N GLN A 285 15.41 -4.47 0.85
CA GLN A 285 14.68 -5.35 1.78
C GLN A 285 13.19 -5.41 1.45
N CYS A 286 12.65 -4.48 0.64
CA CYS A 286 11.28 -4.60 0.15
C CYS A 286 11.05 -5.90 -0.64
N SER A 287 12.09 -6.54 -1.21
CA SER A 287 11.95 -7.83 -1.88
C SER A 287 11.66 -9.01 -0.93
N GLN A 288 11.87 -8.83 0.37
CA GLN A 288 11.59 -9.85 1.41
C GLN A 288 10.10 -9.89 1.78
N LEU A 289 9.36 -8.84 1.46
CA LEU A 289 7.92 -8.78 1.67
C LEU A 289 7.20 -9.56 0.57
N PRO A 290 5.97 -10.05 0.83
CA PRO A 290 5.08 -10.57 -0.20
C PRO A 290 4.97 -9.57 -1.35
N SER A 291 4.97 -10.07 -2.59
CA SER A 291 4.94 -9.24 -3.82
C SER A 291 3.85 -8.16 -3.77
N VAL A 292 2.68 -8.51 -3.24
CA VAL A 292 1.53 -7.61 -3.08
C VAL A 292 1.76 -6.44 -2.13
N LEU A 293 2.71 -6.53 -1.20
CA LEU A 293 3.06 -5.49 -0.22
C LEU A 293 4.32 -4.68 -0.59
N GLN A 294 5.09 -5.14 -1.57
CA GLN A 294 6.31 -4.44 -1.99
C GLN A 294 6.06 -3.01 -2.50
N PRO A 295 4.95 -2.70 -3.20
CA PRO A 295 4.61 -1.34 -3.59
C PRO A 295 4.58 -0.34 -2.44
N GLY A 296 3.86 -0.67 -1.36
CA GLY A 296 3.75 0.18 -0.18
C GLY A 296 5.08 0.30 0.57
N CYS A 297 5.89 -0.77 0.57
CA CYS A 297 7.27 -0.68 1.09
C CYS A 297 8.13 0.26 0.26
N ARG A 298 8.08 0.18 -1.07
CA ARG A 298 8.89 1.02 -1.96
C ARG A 298 8.39 2.47 -1.99
N PHE A 299 7.11 2.72 -1.69
CA PHE A 299 6.59 4.07 -1.46
C PHE A 299 7.39 4.82 -0.37
N ARG A 300 7.75 4.13 0.72
CA ARG A 300 8.57 4.68 1.81
C ARG A 300 9.89 5.25 1.29
N TYR A 301 10.58 4.53 0.41
CA TYR A 301 11.90 4.92 -0.10
C TYR A 301 11.85 5.86 -1.30
N GLY A 302 10.79 5.78 -2.12
CA GLY A 302 10.58 6.64 -3.28
C GLY A 302 9.99 7.99 -2.89
N TRP A 303 8.65 8.11 -2.93
CA TRP A 303 7.97 9.38 -2.72
C TRP A 303 8.16 9.96 -1.32
N PHE A 304 8.16 9.09 -0.30
CA PHE A 304 8.34 9.48 1.10
C PHE A 304 9.82 9.66 1.49
N GLN A 305 10.75 9.36 0.57
CA GLN A 305 12.20 9.61 0.70
C GLN A 305 12.82 9.10 2.01
N ASN A 306 12.29 8.00 2.55
CA ASN A 306 12.67 7.40 3.83
C ASN A 306 12.74 8.43 4.98
N ALA A 307 11.82 9.41 4.97
CA ALA A 307 11.72 10.40 6.02
C ALA A 307 11.49 9.71 7.37
N ASN A 308 12.38 9.98 8.34
CA ASN A 308 12.30 9.40 9.67
C ASN A 308 11.38 10.24 10.56
N ASN A 309 10.18 9.73 10.83
CA ASN A 309 9.19 10.32 11.73
C ASN A 309 8.99 11.84 11.52
N PRO A 310 8.62 12.29 10.31
CA PRO A 310 8.46 13.70 10.03
C PRO A 310 7.33 14.31 10.88
N THR A 311 7.52 15.56 11.30
CA THR A 311 6.46 16.36 11.90
C THR A 311 5.55 16.90 10.81
N LEU A 312 4.30 17.19 11.17
CA LEU A 312 3.29 17.65 10.22
C LEU A 312 2.25 18.60 10.84
N ALA A 313 1.62 19.38 9.97
CA ALA A 313 0.33 20.01 10.21
C ALA A 313 -0.77 19.16 9.60
N TYR A 314 -1.96 19.19 10.18
CA TYR A 314 -3.11 18.40 9.72
C TYR A 314 -4.40 19.22 9.72
N LYS A 315 -5.29 18.88 8.78
CA LYS A 315 -6.66 19.41 8.73
C LYS A 315 -7.61 18.35 8.19
N GLN A 316 -8.79 18.28 8.79
CA GLN A 316 -9.82 17.36 8.35
C GLN A 316 -10.36 17.76 6.98
N VAL A 317 -10.55 16.77 6.11
CA VAL A 317 -11.03 16.92 4.75
C VAL A 317 -12.14 15.91 4.48
N THR A 318 -12.95 16.16 3.46
CA THR A 318 -13.79 15.12 2.87
C THR A 318 -12.92 13.99 2.37
N CYS A 319 -13.36 12.74 2.54
CA CYS A 319 -12.58 11.61 2.08
C CYS A 319 -12.62 11.51 0.54
N PRO A 320 -11.47 11.49 -0.15
CA PRO A 320 -11.40 11.07 -1.55
C PRO A 320 -12.12 9.73 -1.76
N LYS A 321 -12.85 9.61 -2.87
CA LYS A 321 -13.59 8.39 -3.20
C LYS A 321 -12.67 7.17 -3.33
N GLU A 322 -11.42 7.38 -3.72
CA GLU A 322 -10.40 6.35 -3.88
C GLU A 322 -10.01 5.72 -2.53
N LEU A 323 -9.99 6.49 -1.44
CA LEU A 323 -9.75 5.98 -0.09
C LEU A 323 -10.97 5.19 0.41
N VAL A 324 -12.16 5.77 0.26
CA VAL A 324 -13.42 5.12 0.64
C VAL A 324 -13.65 3.82 -0.14
N ALA A 325 -13.31 3.77 -1.43
CA ALA A 325 -13.46 2.58 -2.25
C ALA A 325 -12.57 1.42 -1.78
N ARG A 326 -11.41 1.70 -1.18
CA ARG A 326 -10.50 0.67 -0.66
C ARG A 326 -11.00 0.12 0.68
N THR A 327 -11.43 1.00 1.57
CA THR A 327 -11.82 0.64 2.94
C THR A 327 -13.28 0.25 3.07
N GLY A 328 -14.15 0.65 2.14
CA GLY A 328 -15.60 0.53 2.27
C GLY A 328 -16.20 1.44 3.36
N CYS A 329 -15.40 2.27 4.03
CA CYS A 329 -15.82 3.06 5.18
C CYS A 329 -15.93 4.54 4.84
N GLN A 330 -17.10 5.13 5.10
CA GLN A 330 -17.34 6.56 4.96
C GLN A 330 -18.07 7.08 6.19
N ARG A 331 -17.64 8.23 6.72
CA ARG A 331 -18.38 8.92 7.80
C ARG A 331 -19.69 9.51 7.26
N LYS A 332 -20.76 9.40 8.05
CA LYS A 332 -22.08 9.97 7.77
C LYS A 332 -22.11 11.48 7.94
#